data_AF-A0A5K7TZR3-F1
#
_entry.id   AF-A0A5K7TZR3-F1
#
_cell.length_a   1.000
_cell.length_b   1.000
_cell.length_c   1.000
_cell.angle_alpha   90.00
_cell.angle_beta   90.00
_cell.angle_gamma   90.00
#
_symmetry.space_group_name_H-M   'P 1'
#
loop_
_entity.id
_entity.type
_entity.pdbx_description
1 polymer ?
#
loop_
_entity_poly.entity_id
_entity_poly.type
_entity_poly.pdbx_seq_one_letter_code
_entity_poly.pdbx_strand_id
1 'polypeptide(L)'
;MQKRFVIVPAVPVDKECFQSGSRYYATTVSGGFDIYDNQEKLRLKPSYFMRSLAEAACEQLNGECSDPNELFPFLRVDCSVKD
;
A
#
# COMPACT_ATOMS: atom_id res chain seq x y z
N MET A 1 10.45 18.65 0.84
CA MET A 1 9.50 17.86 1.63
C MET A 1 9.16 16.61 0.83
N GLN A 2 9.59 15.42 1.24
CA GLN A 2 9.13 14.17 0.63
C GLN A 2 7.78 13.80 1.26
N LYS A 3 6.77 13.44 0.43
CA LYS A 3 5.47 13.00 0.93
C LYS A 3 5.61 11.64 1.63
N ARG A 4 4.92 11.47 2.75
CA ARG A 4 4.91 10.20 3.51
C ARG A 4 4.27 9.11 2.67
N PHE A 5 3.09 9.39 2.11
CA PHE A 5 2.35 8.44 1.30
C PHE A 5 2.54 8.75 -0.19
N VAL A 6 2.80 7.71 -0.98
CA VAL A 6 2.95 7.78 -2.43
C VAL A 6 2.17 6.68 -3.12
N ILE A 7 1.72 6.93 -4.34
CA ILE A 7 0.96 5.95 -5.11
C ILE A 7 1.92 5.09 -5.91
N VAL A 8 1.69 3.78 -5.88
CA VAL A 8 2.51 2.79 -6.57
C VAL A 8 1.60 1.81 -7.34
N PRO A 9 2.00 1.32 -8.53
CA PRO A 9 1.19 0.35 -9.29
C PRO A 9 1.01 -0.93 -8.49
N ALA A 10 -0.23 -1.36 -8.23
CA ALA A 10 -0.52 -2.46 -7.32
C ALA A 10 0.24 -3.73 -7.70
N VAL A 11 0.67 -4.49 -6.69
CA VAL A 11 1.33 -5.78 -6.94
C VAL A 11 0.33 -6.66 -7.69
N PRO A 12 0.68 -7.18 -8.89
CA PRO A 12 -0.18 -8.14 -9.58
C PRO A 12 -0.43 -9.30 -8.63
N VAL A 13 -1.70 -9.53 -8.31
CA VAL A 13 -2.11 -10.74 -7.60
C VAL A 13 -2.40 -11.79 -8.67
N ASP A 14 -1.68 -12.91 -8.64
CA ASP A 14 -2.00 -14.08 -9.45
C ASP A 14 -3.39 -14.57 -9.03
N LYS A 15 -4.41 -14.15 -9.77
CA LYS A 15 -5.78 -14.56 -9.49
C LYS A 15 -6.02 -15.99 -9.96
N GLU A 16 -5.46 -16.36 -11.10
CA GLU A 16 -5.68 -17.67 -11.73
C GLU A 16 -4.44 -18.09 -12.52
N CYS A 17 -3.82 -19.20 -12.08
CA CYS A 17 -2.78 -19.88 -12.82
C CYS A 17 -3.46 -21.03 -13.57
N PHE A 18 -3.59 -20.95 -14.90
CA PHE A 18 -4.11 -22.09 -15.67
C PHE A 18 -2.97 -22.85 -16.34
N GLN A 19 -2.98 -24.17 -16.17
CA GLN A 19 -2.04 -25.07 -16.82
C GLN A 19 -2.71 -25.62 -18.09
N SER A 20 -2.15 -25.31 -19.26
CA SER A 20 -2.55 -25.93 -20.52
C SER A 20 -1.38 -26.74 -21.07
N GLY A 21 -1.37 -28.04 -20.76
CA GLY A 21 -0.27 -28.94 -21.09
C GLY A 21 1.04 -28.53 -20.38
N SER A 22 2.14 -28.43 -21.12
CA SER A 22 3.45 -27.98 -20.59
C SER A 22 3.55 -26.45 -20.43
N ARG A 23 2.51 -25.69 -20.81
CA ARG A 23 2.54 -24.22 -20.79
C ARG A 23 1.76 -23.68 -19.60
N TYR A 24 2.40 -22.76 -18.89
CA TYR A 24 1.79 -21.99 -17.81
C TYR A 24 1.34 -20.64 -18.35
N TYR A 25 0.05 -20.34 -18.20
CA TYR A 25 -0.51 -19.03 -18.49
C TYR A 25 -0.97 -18.42 -17.17
N ALA A 26 -0.38 -17.28 -16.81
CA ALA A 26 -0.81 -16.46 -15.69
C ALA A 26 -1.57 -15.27 -16.24
N THR A 27 -2.86 -15.16 -15.91
CA THR A 27 -3.64 -13.96 -16.20
C THR A 27 -3.35 -12.94 -15.11
N THR A 28 -2.39 -12.05 -15.35
CA THR A 28 -2.12 -10.93 -14.45
C THR A 28 -3.10 -9.81 -14.78
N VAL A 29 -4.20 -9.69 -14.03
CA VAL A 29 -5.03 -8.47 -14.07
C VAL A 29 -4.16 -7.34 -13.50
N SER A 30 -3.99 -6.24 -14.26
CA SER A 30 -3.33 -5.03 -13.76
C SER A 30 -4.06 -4.57 -12.49
N GLY A 31 -3.48 -4.86 -11.33
CA GLY A 31 -4.18 -4.93 -10.04
C GLY A 31 -4.67 -3.60 -9.45
N GLY A 32 -4.54 -2.50 -10.19
CA GLY A 32 -4.87 -1.16 -9.74
C GLY A 32 -3.66 -0.41 -9.17
N PHE A 33 -3.87 0.37 -8.13
CA PHE A 33 -2.91 1.26 -7.49
C PHE A 33 -2.95 1.05 -5.98
N ASP A 34 -1.79 0.91 -5.34
CA ASP A 34 -1.69 0.87 -3.87
C ASP A 34 -1.06 2.17 -3.36
N ILE A 35 -1.24 2.43 -2.07
CA ILE A 35 -0.54 3.51 -1.37
C ILE A 35 0.63 2.92 -0.61
N TYR A 36 1.82 3.49 -0.79
CA TYR A 36 3.05 3.13 -0.10
C TYR A 36 3.39 4.21 0.93
N ASP A 37 3.62 3.78 2.17
CA ASP A 37 4.15 4.62 3.24
C ASP A 37 5.69 4.57 3.19
N ASN A 38 6.31 5.69 2.82
CA ASN A 38 7.76 5.86 2.79
C ASN A 38 8.40 5.82 4.18
N GLN A 39 7.67 6.18 5.24
CA GLN A 39 8.20 6.18 6.61
C GLN A 39 8.25 4.76 7.16
N GLU A 40 7.11 4.06 7.16
CA GLU A 40 7.01 2.69 7.67
C GLU A 40 7.54 1.66 6.66
N LYS A 41 7.80 2.08 5.41
CA LYS A 41 8.20 1.21 4.27
C LYS A 41 7.19 0.10 3.98
N LEU A 42 5.92 0.39 4.24
CA LEU A 42 4.82 -0.57 4.13
C LEU A 42 3.83 -0.16 3.03
N ARG A 43 3.22 -1.18 2.42
CA ARG A 43 2.23 -1.01 1.36
C ARG A 43 0.85 -1.20 1.97
N LEU A 44 0.03 -0.15 1.94
CA LEU A 44 -1.32 -0.16 2.47
C LEU A 44 -2.24 -0.91 1.50
N LYS A 45 -3.06 -1.82 2.05
CA LYS A 45 -4.18 -2.48 1.36
C LYS A 45 -5.46 -1.86 1.91
N PRO A 46 -6.41 -1.42 1.08
CA PRO A 46 -6.79 -2.02 -0.19
C PRO A 46 -6.11 -1.45 -1.44
N SER A 47 -6.08 -2.25 -2.50
CA SER A 47 -5.70 -1.82 -3.85
C SER A 47 -6.86 -1.08 -4.52
N TYR A 48 -6.59 0.13 -5.02
CA TYR A 48 -7.55 0.98 -5.72
C TYR A 48 -7.59 0.64 -7.21
N PHE A 49 -8.76 0.38 -7.76
CA PHE A 49 -8.90 0.07 -9.20
C PHE A 49 -8.55 1.27 -10.10
N MET A 50 -8.91 2.49 -9.66
CA MET A 50 -8.66 3.73 -10.40
C MET A 50 -7.60 4.59 -9.72
N ARG A 51 -6.76 5.22 -10.53
CA ARG A 51 -5.71 6.14 -10.05
C ARG A 51 -6.31 7.32 -9.28
N SER A 52 -7.42 7.88 -9.74
CA SER A 52 -8.08 9.03 -9.09
C SER A 52 -8.54 8.72 -7.66
N LEU A 53 -8.99 7.49 -7.40
CA LEU A 53 -9.34 7.04 -6.05
C LEU A 53 -8.10 6.92 -5.16
N ALA A 54 -7.01 6.39 -5.71
CA ALA A 54 -5.73 6.33 -5.02
C ALA A 54 -5.16 7.74 -4.75
N GLU A 55 -5.35 8.68 -5.66
CA GLU A 55 -4.92 10.09 -5.51
C GLU A 55 -5.68 10.79 -4.40
N ALA A 56 -7.02 10.69 -4.40
CA ALA A 56 -7.83 11.27 -3.33
C ALA A 56 -7.44 10.71 -1.94
N ALA A 57 -7.29 9.38 -1.82
CA ALA A 57 -6.89 8.76 -0.56
C ALA A 57 -5.45 9.11 -0.15
N CYS A 58 -4.52 9.16 -1.10
CA CYS A 58 -3.13 9.55 -0.84
C CYS A 58 -3.02 11.01 -0.39
N GLU A 59 -3.80 11.91 -0.98
CA GLU A 59 -3.87 13.31 -0.56
C GLU A 59 -4.49 13.46 0.82
N GLN A 60 -5.58 12.72 1.10
CA GLN A 60 -6.20 12.69 2.41
C GLN A 60 -5.20 12.25 3.49
N LEU A 61 -4.52 11.11 3.28
CA LEU A 61 -3.52 10.57 4.21
C LEU A 61 -2.31 11.51 4.41
N ASN A 62 -1.86 12.19 3.36
CA ASN A 62 -0.78 13.17 3.49
C ASN A 62 -1.24 14.49 4.14
N GLY A 63 -2.54 14.81 4.10
CA GLY A 63 -3.12 15.99 4.76
C GLY A 63 -3.44 15.75 6.24
N GLU A 64 -4.02 14.59 6.55
CA GLU A 64 -4.33 14.14 7.91
C GLU A 64 -3.05 13.83 8.69
N CYS A 65 -2.05 13.21 8.05
CA CYS A 65 -0.78 12.86 8.68
C CYS A 65 0.27 13.98 8.51
N SER A 66 -0.04 15.18 8.99
CA SER A 66 1.02 16.16 9.30
C SER A 66 1.80 15.75 10.55
N ASP A 67 1.15 15.01 11.47
CA ASP A 67 1.75 14.47 12.69
C ASP A 67 1.93 12.94 12.61
N PRO A 68 3.18 12.43 12.69
CA PRO A 68 3.47 11.01 12.48
C PRO A 68 2.99 10.08 13.60
N ASN A 69 2.47 10.61 14.71
CA ASN A 69 2.05 9.85 15.89
C ASN A 69 0.56 9.45 15.92
N GLU A 70 -0.29 10.00 15.05
CA GLU A 70 -1.75 9.79 15.17
C GLU A 70 -2.26 8.57 14.41
N LEU A 71 -1.58 8.13 13.33
CA LEU A 71 -2.13 7.10 12.45
C LEU A 71 -1.95 5.66 12.95
N PHE A 72 -0.92 5.40 13.77
CA PHE A 72 -0.60 4.06 14.27
C PHE A 72 -0.06 4.07 15.72
N PRO A 73 -0.88 4.41 16.73
CA PRO A 73 -0.44 4.35 18.12
C PRO A 73 0.02 2.94 18.56
N PHE A 74 -0.39 1.88 17.85
CA PHE A 74 -0.07 0.49 18.20
C PHE A 74 1.20 -0.08 17.54
N LEU A 75 1.74 0.54 16.48
CA LEU A 75 2.97 0.07 15.84
C LEU A 75 4.24 0.74 16.39
N ARG A 76 4.08 1.85 17.13
CA ARG A 76 5.16 2.55 17.84
C ARG A 76 5.16 2.28 19.35
N VAL A 77 4.79 1.07 19.76
CA VAL A 77 5.21 0.58 21.08
C VAL A 77 6.71 0.29 20.98
N ASP A 78 7.50 1.36 21.03
CA ASP A 78 8.89 1.23 21.42
C ASP A 78 8.90 0.60 22.81
N CYS A 79 9.64 -0.50 22.94
CA CYS A 79 9.96 -1.14 24.20
C CYS A 79 10.70 -0.14 25.10
N SER A 80 9.98 0.74 25.78
CA SER A 80 10.53 1.45 26.93
C SER A 80 10.24 0.60 28.15
N VAL A 81 11.14 -0.37 28.37
CA VAL A 81 11.37 -0.96 29.68
C VAL A 81 11.54 0.21 30.65
N LYS A 82 10.65 0.30 31.63
CA LYS A 82 10.88 1.13 32.81
C LYS A 82 11.34 0.18 33.91
N ASP A 83 12.59 0.34 34.31
CA ASP A 83 13.19 -0.23 35.53
C ASP A 83 12.34 0.06 36.78
#